data_AF-A0A382AD44-F1
#
_entry.id   AF-A0A382AD44-F1
#
_cell.length_a   1.000
_cell.length_b   1.000
_cell.length_c   1.000
_cell.angle_alpha   90.00
_cell.angle_beta   90.00
_cell.angle_gamma   90.00
#
_symmetry.space_group_name_H-M   'P 1'
#
loop_
_entity.id
_entity.type
_entity.pdbx_description
1 polymer ?
#
loop_
_entity_poly.entity_id
_entity_poly.type
_entity_poly.pdbx_seq_one_letter_code
_entity_poly.pdbx_strand_id
1 'polypeptide(L)'
;MSADWVNDINRMQNKYGVREWVNHATPFQLKKYLEFRLKFIKEEYDETREAIIMEDSEEIVDGLIDICVVAIGTLDAMGVNAHKAWDEIFEANMTKEVGVKESRPNPLGIPDLIKPEGWTAPSHENNHGIIPTAFEPDVDEELEELIAENIKKKAMEANVARTEISGKYNTKWTPDAVEKYNG
;
A
#
# COMPACT_ATOMS: atom_id res chain seq x y z
N MET A 1 24.86 -3.10 16.47
CA MET A 1 23.88 -3.06 15.38
C MET A 1 23.14 -4.38 15.39
N SER A 2 21.81 -4.38 15.24
CA SER A 2 21.00 -5.59 15.34
C SER A 2 21.14 -6.46 14.10
N ALA A 3 21.19 -7.78 14.28
CA ALA A 3 20.97 -8.73 13.19
C ALA A 3 19.48 -9.02 12.97
N ASP A 4 18.62 -8.44 13.83
CA ASP A 4 17.18 -8.62 13.82
C ASP A 4 16.52 -7.29 13.49
N TRP A 5 16.24 -7.11 12.20
CA TRP A 5 15.61 -5.91 11.66
C TRP A 5 14.15 -5.77 12.11
N VAL A 6 13.46 -6.88 12.38
CA VAL A 6 12.08 -6.86 12.89
C VAL A 6 12.06 -6.23 14.28
N ASN A 7 13.00 -6.57 15.16
CA ASN A 7 13.12 -5.92 16.47
C ASN A 7 13.50 -4.44 16.38
N ASP A 8 14.39 -4.07 15.47
CA ASP A 8 14.76 -2.66 15.28
C ASP A 8 13.57 -1.83 14.81
N ILE A 9 12.78 -2.36 13.89
CA ILE A 9 11.52 -1.76 13.45
C ILE A 9 10.53 -1.67 14.60
N ASN A 10 10.33 -2.73 15.38
CA ASN A 10 9.44 -2.70 16.54
C ASN A 10 9.82 -1.57 17.51
N ARG A 11 11.13 -1.38 17.76
CA ARG A 11 11.65 -0.26 18.56
C ARG A 11 11.33 1.10 17.94
N MET A 12 11.48 1.26 16.64
CA MET A 12 11.11 2.49 15.93
C MET A 12 9.61 2.76 16.05
N GLN A 13 8.76 1.76 15.82
CA GLN A 13 7.31 1.89 15.89
C GLN A 13 6.84 2.28 17.30
N ASN A 14 7.45 1.70 18.34
CA ASN A 14 7.20 2.07 19.73
C ASN A 14 7.65 3.51 20.01
N LYS A 15 8.84 3.91 19.53
CA LYS A 15 9.38 5.27 19.72
C LYS A 15 8.50 6.34 19.07
N TYR A 16 7.98 6.07 17.88
CA TYR A 16 7.20 7.04 17.11
C TYR A 16 5.68 6.92 17.30
N GLY A 17 5.21 5.99 18.14
CA GLY A 17 3.80 5.87 18.54
C GLY A 17 2.87 5.33 17.45
N VAL A 18 3.40 4.72 16.39
CA VAL A 18 2.59 4.22 15.27
C VAL A 18 1.69 3.07 15.71
N ARG A 19 2.19 2.15 16.54
CA ARG A 19 1.37 1.06 17.08
C ARG A 19 0.25 1.55 17.96
N GLU A 20 0.51 2.58 18.74
CA GLU A 20 -0.50 3.20 19.58
C GLU A 20 -1.60 3.83 18.72
N TRP A 21 -1.23 4.49 17.62
CA TRP A 21 -2.21 5.02 16.66
C TRP A 21 -3.01 3.89 16.00
N VAL A 22 -2.34 2.83 15.53
CA VAL A 22 -3.00 1.68 14.89
C VAL A 22 -4.01 0.99 15.83
N ASN A 23 -3.70 0.88 17.13
CA ASN A 23 -4.61 0.28 18.12
C ASN A 23 -5.94 1.05 18.28
N HIS A 24 -5.98 2.33 17.89
CA HIS A 24 -7.15 3.19 18.00
C HIS A 24 -7.77 3.55 16.64
N ALA A 25 -7.19 3.04 15.54
CA ALA A 25 -7.61 3.37 14.20
C ALA A 25 -8.92 2.64 13.83
N THR A 26 -9.82 3.35 13.15
CA THR A 26 -11.02 2.76 12.57
C THR A 26 -10.68 1.88 11.36
N PRO A 27 -11.58 0.98 10.92
CA PRO A 27 -11.41 0.24 9.66
C PRO A 27 -11.01 1.10 8.46
N PHE A 28 -11.68 2.24 8.27
CA PHE A 28 -11.36 3.20 7.22
C PHE A 28 -9.94 3.76 7.37
N GLN A 29 -9.55 4.16 8.59
CA GLN A 29 -8.21 4.67 8.85
C GLN A 29 -7.12 3.62 8.61
N LEU A 30 -7.37 2.36 8.97
CA LEU A 30 -6.45 1.25 8.69
C LEU A 30 -6.28 1.00 7.19
N LYS A 31 -7.37 1.08 6.41
CA LYS A 31 -7.33 1.00 4.94
C LYS A 31 -6.49 2.14 4.35
N LYS A 32 -6.74 3.37 4.80
CA LYS A 32 -5.96 4.56 4.40
C LYS A 32 -4.50 4.44 4.81
N TYR A 33 -4.22 3.86 5.97
CA TYR A 33 -2.87 3.56 6.41
C TYR A 33 -2.17 2.59 5.45
N LEU A 34 -2.79 1.45 5.09
CA LEU A 34 -2.22 0.52 4.12
C LEU A 34 -1.97 1.16 2.75
N GLU A 35 -2.92 1.95 2.23
CA GLU A 35 -2.75 2.74 1.00
C GLU A 35 -1.56 3.70 1.09
N PHE A 36 -1.39 4.35 2.24
CA PHE A 36 -0.29 5.27 2.50
C PHE A 36 1.06 4.56 2.56
N ARG A 37 1.14 3.39 3.21
CA ARG A 37 2.36 2.56 3.25
C ARG A 37 2.77 2.08 1.86
N LEU A 38 1.80 1.71 1.01
CA LEU A 38 2.08 1.33 -0.39
C LEU A 38 2.62 2.49 -1.22
N LYS A 39 2.18 3.73 -0.94
CA LYS A 39 2.73 4.93 -1.61
C LYS A 39 4.19 5.15 -1.26
N PHE A 40 4.57 4.98 0.01
CA PHE A 40 5.99 5.05 0.40
C PHE A 40 6.82 3.97 -0.29
N ILE A 41 6.37 2.71 -0.31
CA ILE A 41 7.10 1.65 -1.04
C ILE A 41 7.30 2.03 -2.52
N LYS A 42 6.30 2.66 -3.14
CA LYS A 42 6.39 3.13 -4.52
C LYS A 42 7.40 4.27 -4.68
N GLU A 43 7.43 5.21 -3.73
CA GLU A 43 8.39 6.32 -3.68
C GLU A 43 9.83 5.77 -3.63
N GLU A 44 10.14 4.92 -2.64
CA GLU A 44 11.47 4.31 -2.50
C GLU A 44 11.88 3.49 -3.74
N TYR A 45 10.92 2.79 -4.35
CA TYR A 45 11.14 2.06 -5.60
C TYR A 45 11.47 2.99 -6.78
N ASP A 46 10.75 4.09 -6.92
CA ASP A 46 10.98 5.06 -8.00
C ASP A 46 12.34 5.74 -7.84
N GLU A 47 12.73 6.10 -6.62
CA GLU A 47 14.05 6.66 -6.29
C GLU A 47 15.16 5.64 -6.55
N THR A 48 15.01 4.39 -6.10
CA THR A 48 15.97 3.31 -6.38
C THR A 48 16.13 3.09 -7.90
N ARG A 49 15.03 3.16 -8.66
CA ARG A 49 15.07 3.03 -10.13
C ARG A 49 15.85 4.19 -10.76
N GLU A 50 15.65 5.41 -10.27
CA GLU A 50 16.41 6.58 -10.73
C GLU A 50 17.90 6.43 -10.38
N ALA A 51 18.23 5.95 -9.19
CA ALA A 51 19.60 5.68 -8.77
C ALA A 51 20.32 4.66 -9.68
N ILE A 52 19.62 3.63 -10.18
CA ILE A 52 20.16 2.71 -11.19
C ILE A 52 20.53 3.43 -12.49
N ILE A 53 19.70 4.36 -12.96
CA ILE A 53 19.96 5.13 -14.19
C ILE A 53 21.15 6.07 -13.98
N MET A 54 21.28 6.63 -12.78
CA MET A 54 22.36 7.53 -12.40
C MET A 54 23.64 6.80 -11.98
N GLU A 55 23.61 5.47 -11.93
CA GLU A 55 24.71 4.61 -11.43
C GLU A 55 25.14 4.97 -9.99
N ASP A 56 24.21 5.46 -9.17
CA ASP A 56 24.46 5.90 -7.80
C ASP A 56 24.34 4.71 -6.83
N SER A 57 25.49 4.18 -6.42
CA SER A 57 25.53 3.00 -5.55
C SER A 57 25.06 3.28 -4.12
N GLU A 58 25.17 4.51 -3.62
CA GLU A 58 24.71 4.85 -2.28
C GLU A 58 23.19 4.79 -2.23
N GLU A 59 22.53 5.51 -3.14
CA GLU A 59 21.08 5.61 -3.24
C GLU A 59 20.43 4.27 -3.64
N ILE A 60 21.13 3.42 -4.41
CA ILE A 60 20.66 2.04 -4.67
C ILE A 60 20.58 1.22 -3.38
N VAL A 61 21.62 1.30 -2.52
CA VAL A 61 21.63 0.54 -1.26
C VAL A 61 20.59 1.11 -0.29
N ASP A 62 20.50 2.43 -0.20
CA ASP A 62 19.55 3.13 0.68
C ASP A 62 18.10 2.76 0.33
N GLY A 63 17.69 2.96 -0.93
CA GLY A 63 16.33 2.66 -1.37
C GLY A 63 15.95 1.18 -1.24
N LEU A 64 16.89 0.24 -1.45
CA LEU A 64 16.64 -1.19 -1.20
C LEU A 64 16.38 -1.50 0.29
N ILE A 65 17.10 -0.83 1.19
CA ILE A 65 16.89 -0.97 2.63
C ILE A 65 15.61 -0.25 3.07
N ASP A 66 15.30 0.91 2.52
CA ASP A 66 14.11 1.68 2.89
C ASP A 66 12.82 0.98 2.47
N ILE A 67 12.80 0.31 1.31
CA ILE A 67 11.70 -0.60 0.95
C ILE A 67 11.51 -1.66 2.05
N CYS A 68 12.60 -2.25 2.56
CA CYS A 68 12.53 -3.24 3.63
C CYS A 68 12.02 -2.63 4.95
N VAL A 69 12.49 -1.43 5.32
CA VAL A 69 12.03 -0.68 6.50
C VAL A 69 10.54 -0.42 6.43
N VAL A 70 10.04 0.05 5.27
CA VAL A 70 8.62 0.37 5.09
C VAL A 70 7.77 -0.91 5.12
N ALA A 71 8.19 -1.96 4.43
CA ALA A 71 7.47 -3.23 4.36
C ALA A 71 7.41 -3.93 5.72
N ILE A 72 8.54 -4.14 6.39
CA ILE A 72 8.61 -4.77 7.72
C ILE A 72 7.88 -3.91 8.76
N GLY A 73 8.02 -2.58 8.67
CA GLY A 73 7.27 -1.63 9.49
C GLY A 73 5.76 -1.81 9.38
N THR A 74 5.27 -2.08 8.17
CA THR A 74 3.83 -2.30 7.94
C THR A 74 3.37 -3.62 8.54
N LEU A 75 4.18 -4.69 8.44
CA LEU A 75 3.89 -5.97 9.09
C LEU A 75 3.82 -5.83 10.62
N ASP A 76 4.82 -5.20 11.24
CA ASP A 76 4.86 -5.01 12.70
C ASP A 76 3.69 -4.14 13.20
N ALA A 77 3.42 -3.03 12.51
CA ALA A 77 2.32 -2.12 12.86
C ALA A 77 0.97 -2.82 12.81
N MET A 78 0.74 -3.68 11.81
CA MET A 78 -0.51 -4.42 11.63
C MET A 78 -0.57 -5.72 12.47
N GLY A 79 0.42 -5.97 13.34
CA GLY A 79 0.43 -7.14 14.22
C GLY A 79 0.70 -8.48 13.52
N VAL A 80 1.32 -8.44 12.33
CA VAL A 80 1.81 -9.64 11.64
C VAL A 80 3.15 -10.06 12.25
N ASN A 81 3.31 -11.35 12.52
CA ASN A 81 4.62 -11.87 12.90
C ASN A 81 5.51 -11.97 11.65
N ALA A 82 6.36 -10.96 11.45
CA ALA A 82 7.25 -10.86 10.30
C ALA A 82 8.30 -11.98 10.25
N HIS A 83 8.78 -12.49 11.41
CA HIS A 83 9.67 -13.63 11.45
C HIS A 83 9.00 -14.88 10.89
N LYS A 84 7.79 -15.19 11.36
CA LYS A 84 7.02 -16.33 10.84
C LYS A 84 6.76 -16.19 9.35
N ALA A 85 6.37 -15.00 8.89
CA ALA A 85 6.13 -14.75 7.46
C ALA A 85 7.41 -14.95 6.63
N TRP A 86 8.56 -14.47 7.13
CA TRP A 86 9.86 -14.64 6.50
C TRP A 86 10.25 -16.12 6.39
N ASP A 87 10.15 -16.86 7.50
CA ASP A 87 10.51 -18.28 7.55
C ASP A 87 9.68 -19.12 6.58
N GLU A 88 8.36 -18.91 6.53
CA GLU A 88 7.47 -19.60 5.57
C GLU A 88 7.90 -19.37 4.11
N ILE A 89 8.18 -18.11 3.74
CA ILE A 89 8.68 -17.78 2.39
C ILE A 89 10.05 -18.41 2.14
N PHE A 90 10.97 -18.30 3.10
CA PHE A 90 12.33 -18.79 2.97
C PHE A 90 12.35 -20.31 2.79
N GLU A 91 11.68 -21.05 3.67
CA GLU A 91 11.57 -22.50 3.59
C GLU A 91 10.98 -22.96 2.25
N ALA A 92 9.85 -22.37 1.82
CA ALA A 92 9.25 -22.71 0.53
C ALA A 92 10.12 -22.33 -0.68
N ASN A 93 10.94 -21.29 -0.58
CA ASN A 93 11.91 -20.93 -1.62
C ASN A 93 13.09 -21.89 -1.64
N MET A 94 13.57 -22.36 -0.49
CA MET A 94 14.68 -23.30 -0.39
C MET A 94 14.35 -24.71 -0.91
N THR A 95 13.06 -25.06 -1.03
CA THR A 95 12.64 -26.31 -1.71
C THR A 95 12.55 -26.19 -3.23
N LYS A 96 12.83 -25.02 -3.82
CA LYS A 96 12.86 -24.85 -5.28
C LYS A 96 14.16 -25.40 -5.84
N GLU A 97 14.11 -25.79 -7.11
CA GLU A 97 15.27 -26.30 -7.83
C GLU A 97 15.83 -25.25 -8.80
N VAL A 98 17.14 -25.30 -9.03
CA VAL A 98 17.80 -24.48 -10.05
C VAL A 98 17.37 -24.93 -11.44
N GLY A 99 16.96 -23.99 -12.30
CA GLY A 99 16.61 -24.28 -13.69
C GLY A 99 16.59 -23.05 -14.58
N VAL A 100 15.90 -23.15 -15.71
CA VAL A 100 15.69 -22.06 -16.68
C VAL A 100 14.20 -22.00 -16.99
N LYS A 101 13.60 -20.82 -16.86
CA LYS A 101 12.19 -20.62 -17.22
C LYS A 101 12.10 -20.12 -18.66
N GLU A 102 11.70 -20.98 -19.60
CA GLU A 102 11.62 -20.65 -21.04
C GLU A 102 10.82 -19.38 -21.35
N SER A 103 9.80 -19.07 -20.53
CA SER A 103 8.95 -17.90 -20.71
C SER A 103 9.58 -16.58 -20.27
N ARG A 104 10.76 -16.59 -19.63
CA ARG A 104 11.42 -15.39 -19.09
C ARG A 104 12.76 -15.19 -19.82
N PRO A 105 12.94 -14.08 -20.55
CA PRO A 105 14.24 -13.72 -21.08
C PRO A 105 15.28 -13.64 -19.95
N ASN A 106 16.35 -14.42 -20.05
CA ASN A 106 17.44 -14.45 -19.07
C ASN A 106 18.77 -14.05 -19.74
N PRO A 107 18.97 -12.76 -20.04
CA PRO A 107 20.16 -12.28 -20.74
C PRO A 107 21.45 -12.47 -19.93
N LEU A 108 21.35 -12.66 -18.62
CA LEU A 108 22.50 -12.81 -17.72
C LEU A 108 22.89 -14.27 -17.46
N GLY A 109 22.07 -15.24 -17.88
CA GLY A 109 22.30 -16.66 -17.64
C GLY A 109 22.28 -17.07 -16.17
N ILE A 110 21.69 -16.25 -15.29
CA ILE A 110 21.57 -16.56 -13.87
C ILE A 110 20.51 -17.66 -13.65
N PRO A 111 20.73 -18.63 -12.75
CA PRO A 111 19.73 -19.65 -12.44
C PRO A 111 18.35 -19.05 -12.12
N ASP A 112 17.28 -19.55 -12.77
CA ASP A 112 15.92 -19.38 -12.28
C ASP A 112 15.65 -20.38 -11.14
N LEU A 113 14.67 -20.04 -10.30
CA LEU A 113 14.12 -20.97 -9.31
C LEU A 113 12.82 -21.59 -9.85
N ILE A 114 12.85 -22.90 -10.10
CA ILE A 114 11.74 -23.69 -10.62
C ILE A 114 11.03 -24.41 -9.48
N LYS A 115 9.70 -24.47 -9.58
CA LYS A 115 8.85 -25.22 -8.65
C LYS A 115 8.88 -26.70 -9.07
N PRO A 116 9.43 -27.63 -8.27
CA PRO A 116 9.38 -29.05 -8.60
C PRO A 116 7.95 -29.60 -8.55
N GLU A 117 7.76 -30.82 -9.06
CA GLU A 117 6.47 -31.52 -8.95
C GLU A 117 6.07 -31.67 -7.47
N GLY A 118 4.81 -31.36 -7.15
CA GLY A 118 4.30 -31.40 -5.78
C GLY A 118 4.73 -30.22 -4.88
N TRP A 119 5.45 -29.22 -5.42
CA TRP A 119 5.81 -28.02 -4.66
C TRP A 119 4.56 -27.29 -4.13
N THR A 120 4.59 -26.92 -2.85
CA THR A 120 3.50 -26.22 -2.17
C THR A 120 3.88 -24.77 -1.92
N ALA A 121 2.94 -23.85 -2.16
CA ALA A 121 3.15 -22.43 -1.88
C ALA A 121 3.25 -22.19 -0.37
N PRO A 122 4.07 -21.22 0.08
CA PRO A 122 4.09 -20.82 1.48
C PRO A 122 2.71 -20.33 1.91
N SER A 123 2.37 -20.56 3.18
CA SER A 123 1.10 -20.11 3.76
C SER A 123 1.35 -19.05 4.82
N HIS A 124 0.48 -18.06 4.87
CA HIS A 124 0.45 -17.07 5.95
C HIS A 124 -0.83 -17.17 6.79
N GLU A 125 -1.54 -18.29 6.67
CA GLU A 125 -2.73 -18.57 7.46
C GLU A 125 -2.45 -18.40 8.97
N ASN A 126 -3.41 -17.79 9.66
CA ASN A 126 -3.30 -17.44 11.08
C ASN A 126 -2.13 -16.47 11.38
N ASN A 127 -1.66 -15.68 10.41
CA ASN A 127 -0.61 -14.67 10.58
C ASN A 127 -0.91 -13.37 9.81
N HIS A 128 -2.18 -12.97 9.71
CA HIS A 128 -2.58 -11.74 9.00
C HIS A 128 -2.68 -10.51 9.90
N GLY A 129 -2.42 -10.66 11.21
CA GLY A 129 -2.59 -9.59 12.18
C GLY A 129 -4.01 -9.01 12.13
N ILE A 130 -4.12 -7.68 12.16
CA ILE A 130 -5.40 -6.95 12.07
C ILE A 130 -5.69 -6.44 10.64
N ILE A 131 -4.95 -6.88 9.63
CA ILE A 131 -5.18 -6.46 8.23
C ILE A 131 -6.64 -6.66 7.79
N PRO A 132 -7.32 -7.78 8.12
CA PRO A 132 -8.73 -7.96 7.73
C PRO A 132 -9.67 -6.87 8.24
N THR A 133 -9.39 -6.27 9.40
CA THR A 133 -10.20 -5.20 9.99
C THR A 133 -10.19 -3.93 9.16
N ALA A 134 -9.17 -3.71 8.33
CA ALA A 134 -9.15 -2.59 7.37
C ALA A 134 -10.23 -2.70 6.27
N PHE A 135 -10.90 -3.85 6.16
CA PHE A 135 -11.94 -4.10 5.16
C PHE A 135 -13.31 -4.33 5.81
N GLU A 136 -13.43 -4.15 7.12
CA GLU A 136 -14.71 -4.16 7.80
C GLU A 136 -15.49 -2.87 7.48
N PRO A 137 -16.84 -2.93 7.43
CA PRO A 137 -17.66 -1.73 7.24
C PRO A 137 -17.38 -0.70 8.34
N ASP A 138 -17.13 0.54 7.93
CA ASP A 138 -16.92 1.65 8.85
C ASP A 138 -18.11 2.60 8.84
N VAL A 139 -18.62 2.94 10.02
CA VAL A 139 -19.69 3.93 10.18
C VAL A 139 -19.22 5.28 9.65
N ASP A 140 -17.93 5.58 9.74
CA ASP A 140 -17.35 6.82 9.22
C ASP A 140 -17.30 6.83 7.68
N GLU A 141 -17.08 5.69 7.01
CA GLU A 141 -17.10 5.61 5.53
C GLU A 141 -18.53 5.79 5.00
N GLU A 142 -19.51 5.11 5.62
CA GLU A 142 -20.93 5.29 5.28
C GLU A 142 -21.41 6.73 5.58
N LEU A 143 -20.95 7.32 6.70
CA LEU A 143 -21.28 8.70 7.05
C LEU A 143 -20.58 9.71 6.14
N GLU A 144 -19.32 9.49 5.76
CA GLU A 144 -18.60 10.35 4.81
C GLU A 144 -19.24 10.31 3.43
N GLU A 145 -19.61 9.14 2.91
CA GLU A 145 -20.36 9.01 1.65
C GLU A 145 -21.70 9.76 1.74
N LEU A 146 -22.45 9.55 2.82
CA LEU A 146 -23.73 10.23 3.05
C LEU A 146 -23.55 11.76 3.17
N ILE A 147 -22.49 12.24 3.83
CA ILE A 147 -22.16 13.66 3.94
C ILE A 147 -21.78 14.22 2.56
N ALA A 148 -20.93 13.53 1.81
CA ALA A 148 -20.51 13.94 0.47
C ALA A 148 -21.70 14.04 -0.49
N GLU A 149 -22.58 13.04 -0.48
CA GLU A 149 -23.83 13.06 -1.25
C GLU A 149 -24.76 14.20 -0.84
N ASN A 150 -24.95 14.42 0.46
CA ASN A 150 -25.79 15.50 0.97
C ASN A 150 -25.23 16.88 0.63
N ILE A 151 -23.91 17.09 0.71
CA ILE A 151 -23.25 18.33 0.30
C ILE A 151 -23.44 18.55 -1.21
N LYS A 152 -23.22 17.52 -2.04
CA LYS A 152 -23.43 17.59 -3.49
C LYS A 152 -24.87 17.95 -3.84
N LYS A 153 -25.85 17.36 -3.15
CA LYS A 153 -27.28 17.66 -3.31
C LYS A 153 -27.60 19.12 -2.96
N LYS A 154 -27.17 19.60 -1.79
CA LYS A 154 -27.37 21.00 -1.37
C LYS A 154 -26.70 21.99 -2.33
N ALA A 155 -25.50 21.68 -2.82
CA ALA A 155 -24.81 22.50 -3.81
C ALA A 155 -25.60 22.57 -5.12
N MET A 156 -26.20 21.46 -5.54
CA MET A 156 -27.04 21.40 -6.74
C MET A 156 -28.34 22.22 -6.57
N GLU A 157 -29.02 22.09 -5.43
CA GLU A 157 -30.22 22.90 -5.09
C GLU A 157 -29.91 24.40 -5.07
N ALA A 158 -28.81 24.80 -4.43
CA ALA A 158 -28.36 26.19 -4.40
C ALA A 158 -28.03 26.73 -5.80
N ASN A 159 -27.46 25.90 -6.68
CA ASN A 159 -27.19 26.28 -8.06
C ASN A 159 -28.48 26.45 -8.88
N VAL A 160 -29.49 25.59 -8.67
CA VAL A 160 -30.82 25.75 -9.30
C VAL A 160 -31.44 27.08 -8.87
N ALA A 161 -31.52 27.34 -7.57
CA ALA A 161 -32.05 28.59 -7.03
C ALA A 161 -31.30 29.83 -7.56
N ARG A 162 -29.96 29.76 -7.63
CA ARG A 162 -29.13 30.83 -8.22
C ARG A 162 -29.46 31.05 -9.70
N THR A 163 -29.67 29.98 -10.45
CA THR A 163 -29.96 30.05 -11.90
C THR A 163 -31.33 30.68 -12.14
N GLU A 164 -32.33 30.32 -11.33
CA GLU A 164 -33.67 30.90 -11.38
C GLU A 164 -33.66 32.41 -11.05
N ILE A 165 -32.87 32.84 -10.07
CA ILE A 165 -32.71 34.25 -9.70
C ILE A 165 -31.91 35.03 -10.76
N SER A 166 -30.88 34.43 -11.37
CA SER A 166 -29.97 35.10 -12.30
C SER A 166 -30.62 35.46 -13.65
N GLY A 167 -31.68 34.74 -14.05
CA GLY A 167 -32.59 35.06 -15.18
C GLY A 167 -31.98 35.11 -16.60
N LYS A 168 -30.72 35.52 -16.78
CA LYS A 168 -30.09 35.75 -18.09
C LYS A 168 -28.55 35.67 -18.13
N TYR A 169 -27.86 35.62 -16.99
CA TYR A 169 -26.40 35.39 -16.97
C TYR A 169 -26.10 33.91 -16.66
N ASN A 170 -25.52 33.23 -17.65
CA ASN A 170 -25.27 31.79 -17.67
C ASN A 170 -24.19 31.39 -16.66
N THR A 171 -24.57 31.25 -15.38
CA THR A 171 -23.71 30.65 -14.34
C THR A 171 -24.00 29.16 -14.21
N LYS A 172 -23.88 28.41 -15.32
CA LYS A 172 -24.00 26.95 -15.27
C LYS A 172 -22.79 26.37 -14.55
N TRP A 173 -22.99 25.91 -13.32
CA TRP A 173 -22.04 25.05 -12.62
C TRP A 173 -21.96 23.69 -13.34
N THR A 174 -20.75 23.25 -13.68
CA THR A 174 -20.45 21.98 -14.33
C THR A 174 -19.59 21.12 -13.40
N PRO A 175 -20.18 20.33 -12.49
CA PRO A 175 -19.44 19.48 -11.56
C PRO A 175 -18.65 18.36 -12.24
N ASP A 176 -18.94 18.10 -13.52
CA ASP A 176 -18.35 17.08 -14.41
C ASP A 176 -17.42 17.69 -15.47
N ALA A 177 -16.96 18.93 -15.29
CA ALA A 177 -16.18 19.66 -16.30
C ALA A 177 -14.91 18.90 -16.77
N VAL A 178 -14.29 18.13 -15.87
CA VAL A 178 -13.08 17.36 -16.17
C VAL A 178 -13.39 16.13 -17.02
N GLU A 179 -14.49 15.41 -16.74
CA GLU A 179 -14.94 14.28 -17.57
C GLU A 179 -15.44 14.74 -18.94
N LYS A 180 -16.13 15.89 -19.01
CA LYS A 180 -16.60 16.47 -20.28
C LYS A 180 -15.50 17.02 -21.17
N TYR A 181 -14.36 17.42 -20.62
CA TYR A 181 -13.26 17.98 -21.40
C TYR A 181 -12.37 16.90 -22.01
N ASN A 182 -12.36 15.69 -21.41
CA ASN A 182 -11.48 14.59 -21.78
C ASN A 182 -12.20 13.43 -22.51
N GLY A 183 -13.49 13.57 -22.82
CA GLY A 183 -14.31 12.61 -23.59
C GLY A 183 -14.46 12.97 -25.06
#